data_AF-A0A2A2HK97-F1
#
_entry.id   AF-A0A2A2HK97-F1
#
_cell.length_a   1.000
_cell.length_b   1.000
_cell.length_c   1.000
_cell.angle_alpha   90.00
_cell.angle_beta   90.00
_cell.angle_gamma   90.00
#
_symmetry.space_group_name_H-M   'P 1'
#
loop_
_entity.id
_entity.type
_entity.pdbx_description
1 polymer ?
#
loop_
_entity_poly.entity_id
_entity_poly.type
_entity_poly.pdbx_seq_one_letter_code
_entity_poly.pdbx_strand_id
1 'polypeptide(L)' 'MTPEVIGEFFPELPQVTPTDFIVNTQTLVAIPVSQGMMSATSFNNRLEQSFLLAEKLGVLQ' A
#
# COMPACT_ATOMS: atom_id res chain seq x y z
N MET A 1 -1.46 -0.30 25.00
CA MET A 1 -0.15 -0.86 24.58
C MET A 1 0.25 -0.12 23.33
N THR A 2 1.42 0.52 23.30
CA THR A 2 1.90 1.25 22.11
C THR A 2 2.62 0.28 21.16
N PRO A 3 2.66 0.55 19.84
CA PRO A 3 3.36 -0.29 18.87
C PRO A 3 4.84 -0.52 19.22
N GLU A 4 5.50 0.47 19.84
CA GLU A 4 6.89 0.35 20.29
C GLU A 4 7.08 -0.76 21.34
N VAL A 5 6.16 -0.89 22.30
CA VAL A 5 6.21 -1.95 23.33
C VAL A 5 6.07 -3.34 22.71
N ILE A 6 5.26 -3.49 21.66
CA ILE A 6 5.13 -4.78 20.98
C ILE A 6 6.42 -5.12 20.21
N GLY A 7 7.05 -4.12 19.58
CA GLY A 7 8.31 -4.30 18.86
C GLY A 7 9.50 -4.66 19.75
N GLU A 8 9.58 -4.11 20.97
CA GLU A 8 10.66 -4.41 21.92
C GLU A 8 10.52 -5.79 22.57
N PHE A 9 9.29 -6.20 22.92
CA PHE A 9 9.06 -7.46 23.64
C PHE A 9 8.87 -8.68 22.73
N PHE A 10 8.44 -8.46 21.48
CA PHE A 10 8.23 -9.53 20.50
C PHE A 10 8.95 -9.23 19.18
N PRO A 11 10.29 -9.19 19.17
CA PRO A 11 11.07 -8.83 17.99
C PRO A 11 10.91 -9.81 16.82
N GLU A 12 10.50 -11.07 17.09
CA GLU A 12 10.24 -12.08 16.06
C GLU A 12 8.79 -12.09 15.54
N LEU A 13 7.87 -11.33 16.14
CA LEU A 13 6.53 -11.23 15.60
C LEU A 13 6.57 -10.43 14.29
N PRO A 14 6.02 -10.96 13.18
CA PRO A 14 5.93 -10.22 11.94
C PRO A 14 5.07 -8.98 12.20
N GLN A 15 5.70 -7.79 12.12
CA GLN A 15 4.97 -6.54 12.19
C GLN A 15 4.07 -6.44 10.95
N VAL A 16 2.76 -6.36 11.20
CA VAL A 16 1.80 -6.12 10.13
C VAL A 16 2.04 -4.71 9.60
N THR A 17 2.48 -4.59 8.36
CA THR A 17 2.56 -3.30 7.65
C THR A 17 1.20 -3.02 7.01
N PRO A 18 0.46 -1.98 7.45
CA PRO A 18 -0.80 -1.61 6.81
C PRO A 18 -0.58 -1.37 5.32
N THR A 19 -1.44 -1.93 4.46
CA THR A 19 -1.34 -1.77 3.00
C THR A 19 -2.55 -0.98 2.51
N ASP A 20 -2.31 0.15 1.84
CA ASP A 20 -3.38 0.92 1.19
C ASP A 20 -3.53 0.52 -0.28
N PHE A 21 -4.75 0.63 -0.80
CA PHE A 21 -5.10 0.26 -2.17
C PHE A 21 -5.85 1.37 -2.88
N ILE A 22 -5.58 1.54 -4.18
CA ILE A 22 -6.53 2.18 -5.11
C ILE A 22 -7.46 1.09 -5.62
N VAL A 23 -8.77 1.33 -5.53
CA VAL A 23 -9.79 0.38 -5.97
C VAL A 23 -10.65 1.03 -7.04
N ASN A 24 -10.72 0.39 -8.21
CA ASN A 24 -11.72 0.73 -9.20
C ASN A 24 -13.06 0.11 -8.76
N THR A 25 -14.10 0.91 -8.59
CA THR A 25 -15.40 0.43 -8.08
C THR A 25 -16.28 -0.22 -9.14
N GLN A 26 -15.98 -0.04 -10.43
CA GLN A 26 -16.68 -0.69 -11.54
C GLN A 26 -16.10 -2.09 -11.83
N THR A 27 -14.78 -2.22 -11.86
CA THR A 27 -14.08 -3.47 -12.19
C THR A 27 -13.65 -4.27 -10.96
N LEU A 28 -13.69 -3.66 -9.77
CA LEU A 28 -13.23 -4.20 -8.50
C LEU A 28 -11.74 -4.57 -8.46
N VAL A 29 -10.96 -4.06 -9.43
CA VAL A 29 -9.51 -4.21 -9.40
C VAL A 29 -8.92 -3.32 -8.32
N ALA A 30 -8.13 -3.94 -7.44
CA ALA A 30 -7.43 -3.28 -6.33
C ALA A 30 -5.92 -3.31 -6.57
N ILE A 31 -5.29 -2.14 -6.54
CA ILE A 31 -3.85 -1.96 -6.79
C ILE A 31 -3.19 -1.40 -5.52
N PRO A 32 -2.19 -2.09 -4.94
CA PRO A 32 -1.54 -1.65 -3.71
C PRO A 32 -0.63 -0.44 -3.95
N VAL A 33 -0.85 0.63 -3.18
CA VAL A 33 -0.16 1.92 -3.31
C VAL A 33 0.74 2.28 -2.14
N SER A 34 0.53 1.70 -0.96
CA SER A 34 1.41 1.91 0.19
C SER A 34 1.56 0.62 0.98
N GLN A 35 2.69 0.48 1.68
CA GLN A 35 2.89 -0.55 2.70
C GLN A 35 3.68 0.06 3.86
N GLY A 36 3.02 0.25 5.00
CA GLY A 36 3.63 0.84 6.19
C GLY A 36 4.08 2.29 5.99
N MET A 37 5.15 2.67 6.69
CA MET A 37 5.70 4.04 6.63
C MET A 37 6.39 4.29 5.29
N MET A 38 5.90 5.27 4.53
CA MET A 38 6.48 5.69 3.26
C MET A 38 6.70 7.21 3.23
N SER A 39 7.77 7.65 2.56
CA SER A 39 7.95 9.07 2.29
C SER A 39 6.92 9.57 1.28
N ALA A 40 6.59 10.87 1.32
CA ALA A 40 5.68 11.49 0.34
C ALA A 40 6.18 11.30 -1.11
N THR A 41 7.49 11.41 -1.33
CA THR A 41 8.10 11.19 -2.65
C THR A 41 7.93 9.74 -3.12
N SER A 42 8.20 8.76 -2.26
CA SER A 42 8.01 7.34 -2.58
C SER A 42 6.54 7.01 -2.85
N PHE A 43 5.62 7.62 -2.10
CA PHE A 43 4.19 7.44 -2.28
C PHE A 43 3.73 8.00 -3.63
N ASN A 44 4.14 9.21 -4.02
CA ASN A 44 3.81 9.80 -5.31
C ASN A 44 4.32 8.97 -6.49
N ASN A 45 5.58 8.49 -6.42
CA ASN A 45 6.12 7.61 -7.44
C ASN A 45 5.32 6.30 -7.54
N ARG A 46 4.89 5.76 -6.40
CA ARG A 46 4.10 4.52 -6.36
C ARG A 46 2.69 4.73 -6.92
N LEU A 47 2.07 5.88 -6.66
CA LEU A 47 0.79 6.27 -7.26
C LEU A 47 0.90 6.30 -8.79
N GLU A 48 1.92 6.96 -9.34
CA GLU A 48 2.13 7.03 -10.79
C GLU A 48 2.26 5.63 -11.42
N GLN A 49 3.08 4.76 -10.83
CA GLN A 49 3.21 3.37 -11.29
C GLN A 49 1.90 2.58 -11.20
N SER A 50 1.08 2.87 -10.19
CA SER A 50 -0.21 2.20 -9.99
C SER A 50 -1.22 2.58 -11.07
N PHE A 51 -1.26 3.85 -11.49
CA PHE A 51 -2.09 4.30 -12.61
C PHE A 51 -1.62 3.75 -13.95
N LEU A 52 -0.30 3.72 -14.21
CA LEU A 52 0.25 3.08 -15.41
C LEU A 52 -0.11 1.59 -15.49
N LEU A 53 -0.07 0.89 -14.36
CA LEU A 53 -0.53 -0.49 -14.29
C LEU A 53 -2.03 -0.60 -14.56
N ALA A 54 -2.84 0.31 -14.02
CA ALA A 54 -4.28 0.34 -14.23
C ALA A 54 -4.64 0.56 -15.72
N GLU A 55 -3.93 1.44 -16.43
CA GLU A 55 -4.08 1.61 -17.88
C GLU A 55 -3.72 0.33 -18.64
N LYS A 56 -2.58 -0.30 -18.30
CA LYS A 56 -2.13 -1.55 -18.93
C LYS A 56 -3.12 -2.70 -18.74
N LEU A 57 -3.79 -2.74 -17.58
CA LEU A 57 -4.81 -3.72 -17.28
C LEU A 57 -6.17 -3.40 -17.92
N GLY A 58 -6.32 -2.24 -18.58
CA GLY A 58 -7.57 -1.81 -19.20
C GLY A 58 -8.68 -1.51 -18.19
N VAL A 59 -8.31 -1.19 -16.94
CA VAL A 59 -9.26 -0.95 -15.84
C VAL A 59 -9.58 0.53 -15.65
N LEU A 60 -8.94 1.43 -16.40
CA LEU A 60 -9.32 2.83 -16.50
C LEU A 60 -10.12 2.98 -17.80
N GLN A 61 -11.44 3.13 -17.69
CA GLN A 61 -12.34 3.41 -18.82
C GLN A 61 -12.95 4.79 -18.66
#